data_AF-A0AAN6GVM1-F1
#
_entry.id   AF-A0AAN6GVM1-F1
#
_cell.length_a   1.000
_cell.length_b   1.000
_cell.length_c   1.000
_cell.angle_alpha   90.00
_cell.angle_beta   90.00
_cell.angle_gamma   90.00
#
_symmetry.space_group_name_H-M   'P 1'
#
loop_
_entity.id
_entity.type
_entity.pdbx_description
1 polymer ?
#
loop_
_entity_poly.entity_id
_entity_poly.type
_entity_poly.pdbx_seq_one_letter_code
_entity_poly.pdbx_strand_id
1 'polypeptide(L)'
;MSTIRQGQLAALGEWIYPSPQDRAYFDLPNIGLFLLPVLLHLVTIHLLLRHPKSALANTIRSGVLLPLCIVFSIRAGMGAIMKPLRFGPNRAPGHKGEGVSWFWYTVGGEQTEGGWQHFHVAIGVYGAYSVMKALEWGLAKEPPRLRKELLDVYRASLCSGREVANGTKANGAIPKLNGVSKEKSIGPDYLPTFLPGTWIPLGMDLLTNLRGIGWEWGIPYEPNYLPSTTIPHLSTNSEQDPKYAQRIRELNVRRAALIRTRFFWAFVLFLLMDGFDSILKQQWLFGSRSNLGGPLRLGGSATESLRYEELSAARAWLLTVMAGVVIPTSMSATYCLLSALALVPAHLFPNSKLIWKTAYADPAHWAPPLFRRPHLPKDLRTLWSTEWHHIFRGAFLAVAYRPMNDFLKSVGLGVDVPARHGTDEPQKHNGNGHSKVSKSSWWQGPPGRLLRRALCVLSVFLASGLMHEAGQLAMARTPAERDYRRFWGRGEPILVYYPPKPTGVLELAYIDRGGRAVVFFLMQGLACILEDVVELLFLKRKSRGKSGAQQTSWILRVLGWLWTACWIIGWGHYVGKTWFRMGIAQGFISIRGTSALVQLLQRARA
;
A
#
# COMPACT_ATOMS: atom_id res chain seq x y z
N MET A 1 2.38 -22.99 -39.30
CA MET A 1 1.45 -22.38 -38.31
C MET A 1 2.04 -22.24 -36.90
N SER A 2 2.87 -23.18 -36.42
CA SER A 2 3.50 -23.10 -35.08
C SER A 2 4.49 -21.94 -34.94
N THR A 3 5.33 -21.69 -35.94
CA THR A 3 6.33 -20.61 -35.94
C THR A 3 5.71 -19.21 -35.92
N ILE A 4 4.65 -18.99 -36.71
CA ILE A 4 3.91 -17.70 -36.72
C ILE A 4 3.30 -17.42 -35.34
N ARG A 5 2.72 -18.43 -34.68
CA ARG A 5 2.17 -18.29 -33.32
C ARG A 5 3.26 -17.99 -32.29
N GLN A 6 4.43 -18.61 -32.41
CA GLN A 6 5.57 -18.34 -31.51
C GLN A 6 6.05 -16.89 -31.65
N GLY A 7 6.18 -16.37 -32.88
CA GLY A 7 6.56 -14.97 -33.11
C GLY A 7 5.54 -13.97 -32.55
N GLN A 8 4.24 -14.22 -32.73
CA GLN A 8 3.18 -13.35 -32.19
C GLN A 8 3.15 -13.33 -30.65
N LEU A 9 3.34 -14.50 -30.01
CA LEU A 9 3.39 -14.58 -28.54
C LEU A 9 4.65 -13.91 -27.97
N ALA A 10 5.79 -14.05 -28.64
CA ALA A 10 7.02 -13.36 -28.28
C ALA A 10 6.85 -11.84 -28.38
N ALA A 11 6.32 -11.33 -29.50
CA ALA A 11 6.05 -9.91 -29.71
C ALA A 11 5.05 -9.36 -28.68
N LEU A 12 4.00 -10.13 -28.32
CA LEU A 12 3.09 -9.75 -27.24
C LEU A 12 3.84 -9.70 -25.89
N GLY A 13 4.68 -10.69 -25.59
CA GLY A 13 5.48 -10.71 -24.37
C GLY A 13 6.41 -9.49 -24.25
N GLU A 14 7.13 -9.16 -25.33
CA GLU A 14 7.99 -7.97 -25.42
C GLU A 14 7.18 -6.68 -25.29
N TRP A 15 5.99 -6.61 -25.89
CA TRP A 15 5.13 -5.45 -25.73
C TRP A 15 4.67 -5.27 -24.27
N ILE A 16 4.21 -6.35 -23.62
CA ILE A 16 3.77 -6.33 -22.21
C ILE A 16 4.92 -5.96 -21.27
N TYR A 17 6.07 -6.58 -21.49
CA TYR A 17 7.26 -6.48 -20.66
C TYR A 17 8.44 -5.99 -21.50
N PRO A 18 8.45 -4.69 -21.86
CA PRO A 18 9.47 -4.15 -22.77
C PRO A 18 10.85 -4.22 -22.15
N SER A 19 11.84 -4.36 -23.03
CA SER A 19 13.24 -4.11 -22.71
C SER A 19 13.40 -2.67 -22.20
N PRO A 20 14.48 -2.34 -21.46
CA PRO A 20 14.70 -0.97 -21.01
C PRO A 20 14.73 0.08 -22.13
N GLN A 21 15.15 -0.33 -23.34
CA GLN A 21 15.24 0.52 -24.54
C GLN A 21 13.86 0.77 -25.18
N ASP A 22 12.92 -0.17 -25.05
CA ASP A 22 11.58 -0.09 -25.65
C ASP A 22 10.53 0.53 -24.72
N ARG A 23 10.98 1.17 -23.62
CA ARG A 23 10.10 1.90 -22.72
C ARG A 23 9.62 3.18 -23.39
N ALA A 24 8.34 3.47 -23.24
CA ALA A 24 7.73 4.68 -23.73
C ALA A 24 7.90 5.81 -22.70
N TYR A 25 8.08 7.04 -23.18
CA TYR A 25 8.04 8.19 -22.30
C TYR A 25 6.63 8.41 -21.73
N PHE A 26 6.57 8.87 -20.49
CA PHE A 26 5.33 9.31 -19.85
C PHE A 26 4.96 10.71 -20.37
N ASP A 27 4.42 10.74 -21.58
CA ASP A 27 3.90 11.94 -22.23
C ASP A 27 2.42 11.77 -22.63
N LEU A 28 1.81 12.84 -23.14
CA LEU A 28 0.38 12.88 -23.44
C LEU A 28 -0.09 11.74 -24.38
N PRO A 29 0.65 11.34 -25.44
CA PRO A 29 0.29 10.18 -26.25
C PRO A 29 0.26 8.86 -25.48
N ASN A 30 1.16 8.68 -24.50
CA ASN A 30 1.32 7.43 -23.77
C ASN A 30 0.55 7.38 -22.44
N ILE A 31 -0.01 8.50 -21.97
CA ILE A 31 -0.78 8.57 -20.72
C ILE A 31 -1.98 7.61 -20.75
N GLY A 32 -2.55 7.36 -21.92
CA GLY A 32 -3.65 6.40 -22.11
C GLY A 32 -3.26 4.98 -21.68
N LEU A 33 -2.04 4.53 -21.99
CA LEU A 33 -1.54 3.21 -21.57
C LEU A 33 -1.44 3.09 -20.05
N PHE A 34 -1.17 4.20 -19.36
CA PHE A 34 -1.08 4.24 -17.91
C PHE A 34 -2.45 4.28 -17.22
N LEU A 35 -3.41 4.98 -17.82
CA LEU A 35 -4.78 5.11 -17.30
C LEU A 35 -5.68 3.92 -17.68
N LEU A 36 -5.32 3.15 -18.71
CA LEU A 36 -6.13 2.03 -19.18
C LEU A 36 -6.39 0.95 -18.09
N PRO A 37 -5.39 0.50 -17.29
CA PRO A 37 -5.67 -0.37 -16.16
C PRO A 37 -6.71 0.21 -15.19
N VAL A 38 -6.66 1.51 -14.94
CA VAL A 38 -7.61 2.21 -14.05
C VAL A 38 -9.04 2.10 -14.59
N LEU A 39 -9.21 2.32 -15.89
CA LEU A 39 -10.51 2.19 -16.56
C LEU A 39 -11.02 0.74 -16.51
N LEU A 40 -10.17 -0.24 -16.81
CA LEU A 40 -10.54 -1.65 -16.78
C LEU A 40 -10.91 -2.12 -15.36
N HIS A 41 -10.19 -1.64 -14.34
CA HIS A 41 -10.55 -1.86 -12.93
C HIS A 41 -11.91 -1.27 -12.60
N LEU A 42 -12.24 -0.07 -13.08
CA LEU A 42 -13.54 0.54 -12.83
C LEU A 42 -14.69 -0.27 -13.43
N VAL A 43 -14.53 -0.77 -14.65
CA VAL A 43 -15.53 -1.65 -15.28
C VAL A 43 -15.65 -2.95 -14.47
N THR A 44 -14.53 -3.55 -14.08
CA THR A 44 -14.49 -4.76 -13.26
C THR A 44 -15.21 -4.58 -11.91
N ILE A 45 -14.92 -3.49 -11.20
CA ILE A 45 -15.58 -3.14 -9.93
C ILE A 45 -17.07 -2.87 -10.16
N HIS A 46 -17.43 -2.17 -11.23
CA HIS A 46 -18.82 -1.88 -11.55
C HIS A 46 -19.62 -3.18 -11.76
N LEU A 47 -19.09 -4.13 -12.54
CA LEU A 47 -19.72 -5.45 -12.74
C LEU A 47 -19.86 -6.21 -11.42
N LEU A 48 -18.82 -6.19 -10.57
CA LEU A 48 -18.86 -6.83 -9.25
C LEU A 48 -19.93 -6.21 -8.34
N LEU A 49 -20.06 -4.88 -8.32
CA LEU A 49 -21.01 -4.18 -7.45
C LEU A 49 -22.46 -4.29 -7.94
N ARG A 50 -22.69 -4.19 -9.26
CA ARG A 50 -24.04 -4.05 -9.84
C ARG A 50 -24.62 -5.35 -10.35
N HIS A 51 -23.76 -6.30 -10.71
CA HIS A 51 -24.17 -7.57 -11.30
C HIS A 51 -23.48 -8.79 -10.67
N PRO A 52 -23.33 -8.88 -9.33
CA PRO A 52 -22.57 -9.97 -8.68
C PRO A 52 -23.14 -11.37 -8.96
N LYS A 53 -24.46 -11.47 -9.21
CA LYS A 53 -25.16 -12.73 -9.49
C LYS A 53 -25.24 -13.09 -10.98
N SER A 54 -24.84 -12.19 -11.89
CA SER A 54 -24.91 -12.44 -13.32
C SER A 54 -23.74 -13.33 -13.77
N ALA A 55 -24.05 -14.51 -14.32
CA ALA A 55 -23.03 -15.41 -14.86
C ALA A 55 -22.23 -14.78 -16.01
N LEU A 56 -22.90 -14.01 -16.88
CA LEU A 56 -22.24 -13.26 -17.96
C LEU A 56 -21.28 -12.20 -17.40
N ALA A 57 -21.73 -11.40 -16.42
CA ALA A 57 -20.88 -10.36 -15.82
C ALA A 57 -19.65 -10.98 -15.14
N ASN A 58 -19.84 -12.11 -14.44
CA ASN A 58 -18.74 -12.87 -13.83
C ASN A 58 -17.78 -13.43 -14.89
N THR A 59 -18.29 -13.97 -15.99
CA THR A 59 -17.47 -14.48 -17.10
C THR A 59 -16.67 -13.38 -17.78
N ILE A 60 -17.29 -12.23 -18.06
CA ILE A 60 -16.58 -11.06 -18.62
C ILE A 60 -15.49 -10.60 -17.65
N ARG A 61 -15.82 -10.51 -16.36
CA ARG A 61 -14.89 -10.05 -15.32
C ARG A 61 -13.68 -10.97 -15.16
N SER A 62 -13.89 -12.26 -14.92
CA SER A 62 -12.81 -13.21 -14.63
C SER A 62 -12.12 -13.73 -15.89
N GLY A 63 -12.85 -13.85 -17.01
CA GLY A 63 -12.35 -14.43 -18.26
C GLY A 63 -11.75 -13.41 -19.23
N VAL A 64 -12.24 -12.17 -19.25
CA VAL A 64 -11.81 -11.14 -20.22
C VAL A 64 -11.10 -9.98 -19.53
N LEU A 65 -11.76 -9.32 -18.58
CA LEU A 65 -11.21 -8.11 -17.95
C LEU A 65 -10.00 -8.41 -17.07
N LEU A 66 -10.01 -9.51 -16.31
CA LEU A 66 -8.89 -9.92 -15.47
C LEU A 66 -7.56 -10.04 -16.26
N PRO A 67 -7.44 -10.87 -17.32
CA PRO A 67 -6.20 -10.97 -18.07
C PRO A 67 -5.81 -9.64 -18.73
N LEU A 68 -6.77 -8.88 -19.26
CA LEU A 68 -6.49 -7.55 -19.82
C LEU A 68 -5.95 -6.58 -18.76
N CYS A 69 -6.58 -6.50 -17.59
CA CYS A 69 -6.07 -5.70 -16.47
C CYS A 69 -4.63 -6.09 -16.15
N ILE A 70 -4.33 -7.38 -15.98
CA ILE A 70 -2.97 -7.85 -15.66
C ILE A 70 -1.97 -7.40 -16.72
N VAL A 71 -2.28 -7.64 -17.99
CA VAL A 71 -1.45 -7.28 -19.15
C VAL A 71 -1.15 -5.79 -19.16
N PHE A 72 -2.18 -4.95 -19.09
CA PHE A 72 -2.02 -3.49 -19.13
C PHE A 72 -1.38 -2.95 -17.85
N SER A 73 -1.61 -3.57 -16.69
CA SER A 73 -0.95 -3.19 -15.42
C SER A 73 0.56 -3.44 -15.48
N ILE A 74 0.99 -4.57 -16.03
CA ILE A 74 2.42 -4.86 -16.25
C ILE A 74 3.00 -3.85 -17.25
N ARG A 75 2.34 -3.61 -18.39
CA ARG A 75 2.78 -2.61 -19.37
C ARG A 75 2.90 -1.23 -18.75
N ALA A 76 1.91 -0.78 -17.98
CA ALA A 76 1.91 0.52 -17.34
C ALA A 76 3.03 0.65 -16.31
N GLY A 77 3.28 -0.39 -15.52
CA GLY A 77 4.33 -0.38 -14.49
C GLY A 77 5.75 -0.50 -15.03
N MET A 78 5.92 -1.27 -16.11
CA MET A 78 7.22 -1.67 -16.62
C MET A 78 7.64 -0.85 -17.85
N GLY A 79 6.67 -0.35 -18.62
CA GLY A 79 6.91 0.29 -19.92
C GLY A 79 7.00 1.81 -19.92
N ALA A 80 6.90 2.47 -18.77
CA ALA A 80 6.91 3.93 -18.70
C ALA A 80 8.23 4.50 -18.14
N ILE A 81 8.75 5.56 -18.75
CA ILE A 81 9.88 6.34 -18.25
C ILE A 81 9.59 7.84 -18.31
N MET A 82 10.13 8.63 -17.37
CA MET A 82 10.07 10.09 -17.47
C MET A 82 11.12 10.59 -18.47
N LYS A 83 10.77 11.60 -19.28
CA LYS A 83 11.76 12.31 -20.09
C LYS A 83 12.77 12.95 -19.14
N PRO A 84 14.08 12.80 -19.39
CA PRO A 84 15.07 13.49 -18.58
C PRO A 84 14.84 15.00 -18.68
N LEU A 85 14.77 15.69 -17.55
CA LEU A 85 14.78 17.15 -17.55
C LEU A 85 16.14 17.60 -18.07
N ARG A 86 16.17 18.11 -19.30
CA ARG A 86 17.32 18.85 -19.79
C ARG A 86 17.36 20.19 -19.05
N PHE A 87 17.88 20.18 -17.83
CA PHE A 87 18.40 21.41 -17.26
C PHE A 87 19.51 21.90 -18.20
N GLY A 88 19.47 23.17 -18.59
CA GLY A 88 20.31 23.74 -19.65
C GLY A 88 21.80 23.44 -19.51
N PRO A 89 22.63 23.80 -20.50
CA PRO A 89 24.04 23.42 -20.52
C PRO A 89 24.68 23.74 -19.16
N ASN A 90 25.11 22.71 -18.44
CA ASN A 90 25.94 22.83 -17.24
C ASN A 90 27.32 23.36 -17.67
N ARG A 91 27.38 24.62 -18.13
CA ARG A 91 28.63 25.36 -18.20
C ARG A 91 29.00 25.67 -16.76
N ALA A 92 29.86 24.83 -16.19
CA ALA A 92 30.59 25.23 -14.99
C ALA A 92 31.21 26.61 -15.26
N PRO A 93 30.93 27.65 -14.44
CA PRO A 93 31.51 28.96 -14.66
C PRO A 93 33.04 28.84 -14.66
N GLY A 94 33.68 29.06 -15.80
CA GLY A 94 35.14 29.03 -15.94
C GLY A 94 35.72 27.92 -16.84
N HIS A 95 34.96 26.88 -17.21
CA HIS A 95 35.44 25.91 -18.21
C HIS A 95 35.07 26.38 -19.62
N LYS A 96 36.04 26.98 -20.32
CA LYS A 96 35.97 27.35 -21.74
C LYS A 96 36.17 26.17 -22.70
N GLY A 97 36.47 24.98 -22.20
CA GLY A 97 36.52 23.77 -23.02
C GLY A 97 35.16 23.11 -23.15
N GLU A 98 34.89 22.50 -24.29
CA GLU A 98 33.78 21.57 -24.56
C GLU A 98 33.92 20.27 -23.73
N GLY A 99 34.28 20.40 -22.46
CA GLY A 99 34.41 19.32 -21.50
C GLY A 99 33.02 18.84 -21.10
N VAL A 100 32.48 17.93 -21.91
CA VAL A 100 31.36 17.07 -21.55
C VAL A 100 31.65 16.51 -20.15
N SER A 101 30.80 16.84 -19.18
CA SER A 101 30.95 16.47 -17.76
C SER A 101 31.03 14.95 -17.57
N TRP A 102 32.20 14.35 -17.66
CA TRP A 102 32.44 12.92 -17.48
C TRP A 102 31.93 12.47 -16.10
N PHE A 103 30.75 11.88 -16.02
CA PHE A 103 30.37 10.71 -15.21
C PHE A 103 28.90 10.41 -15.51
N TRP A 104 28.69 9.76 -16.65
CA TRP A 104 27.41 9.42 -17.25
C TRP A 104 27.21 7.93 -17.06
N TYR A 105 26.24 7.50 -16.26
CA TYR A 105 25.81 6.11 -16.31
C TYR A 105 24.73 6.00 -17.40
N THR A 106 25.19 5.82 -18.63
CA THR A 106 24.37 5.51 -19.78
C THR A 106 24.30 3.99 -19.93
N VAL A 107 23.10 3.43 -19.84
CA VAL A 107 22.79 2.22 -20.57
C VAL A 107 21.77 2.66 -21.61
N GLY A 108 22.22 2.79 -22.86
CA GLY A 108 21.44 3.36 -23.97
C GLY A 108 21.62 4.85 -24.23
N GLY A 109 22.60 5.53 -23.61
CA GLY A 109 22.89 6.94 -23.89
C GLY A 109 22.05 7.96 -23.11
N GLU A 110 21.08 7.55 -22.30
CA GLU A 110 20.20 8.47 -21.58
C GLU A 110 20.63 8.72 -20.13
N GLN A 111 20.70 10.00 -19.76
CA GLN A 111 20.95 10.48 -18.40
C GLN A 111 19.68 10.30 -17.56
N THR A 112 19.67 9.45 -16.53
CA THR A 112 18.56 9.42 -15.56
C THR A 112 18.99 10.01 -14.23
N GLU A 113 18.41 11.15 -13.84
CA GLU A 113 18.60 11.73 -12.51
C GLU A 113 18.00 10.80 -11.44
N GLY A 114 18.64 10.68 -10.27
CA GLY A 114 18.16 9.82 -9.17
C GLY A 114 16.74 10.16 -8.69
N GLY A 115 16.29 11.41 -8.88
CA GLY A 115 14.89 11.81 -8.61
C GLY A 115 13.87 11.03 -9.45
N TRP A 116 14.20 10.71 -10.71
CA TRP A 116 13.32 9.97 -11.60
C TRP A 116 13.25 8.47 -11.28
N GLN A 117 14.29 7.92 -10.64
CA GLN A 117 14.27 6.52 -10.20
C GLN A 117 13.17 6.28 -9.17
N HIS A 118 12.87 7.24 -8.29
CA HIS A 118 11.72 7.12 -7.39
C HIS A 118 10.39 7.02 -8.15
N PHE A 119 10.21 7.81 -9.21
CA PHE A 119 9.05 7.69 -10.08
C PHE A 119 8.99 6.29 -10.72
N HIS A 120 10.10 5.78 -11.29
CA HIS A 120 10.14 4.46 -11.90
C HIS A 120 9.78 3.34 -10.90
N VAL A 121 10.27 3.41 -9.65
CA VAL A 121 9.86 2.48 -8.58
C VAL A 121 8.38 2.60 -8.31
N ALA A 122 7.88 3.82 -8.11
CA ALA A 122 6.49 4.06 -7.77
C ALA A 122 5.56 3.53 -8.87
N ILE A 123 5.91 3.71 -10.14
CA ILE A 123 5.18 3.18 -11.28
C ILE A 123 5.28 1.65 -11.36
N GLY A 124 6.46 1.06 -11.12
CA GLY A 124 6.61 -0.40 -11.05
C GLY A 124 5.79 -1.05 -9.93
N VAL A 125 5.84 -0.47 -8.73
CA VAL A 125 5.02 -0.87 -7.58
C VAL A 125 3.54 -0.66 -7.88
N TYR A 126 3.17 0.45 -8.54
CA TYR A 126 1.79 0.66 -9.02
C TYR A 126 1.36 -0.44 -9.99
N GLY A 127 2.19 -0.84 -10.96
CA GLY A 127 1.89 -1.93 -11.88
C GLY A 127 1.62 -3.24 -11.14
N ALA A 128 2.49 -3.62 -10.21
CA ALA A 128 2.31 -4.81 -9.39
C ALA A 128 1.08 -4.71 -8.46
N TYR A 129 0.84 -3.56 -7.85
CA TYR A 129 -0.37 -3.32 -7.05
C TYR A 129 -1.63 -3.41 -7.91
N SER A 130 -1.60 -2.86 -9.12
CA SER A 130 -2.68 -2.90 -10.09
C SER A 130 -2.97 -4.34 -10.54
N VAL A 131 -1.96 -5.19 -10.71
CA VAL A 131 -2.13 -6.65 -10.89
C VAL A 131 -2.84 -7.28 -9.69
N MET A 132 -2.44 -6.94 -8.46
CA MET A 132 -3.12 -7.46 -7.27
C MET A 132 -4.58 -7.00 -7.20
N LYS A 133 -4.89 -5.74 -7.53
CA LYS A 133 -6.27 -5.25 -7.64
C LYS A 133 -7.05 -5.98 -8.74
N ALA A 134 -6.40 -6.33 -9.85
CA ALA A 134 -7.00 -7.12 -10.92
C ALA A 134 -7.44 -8.47 -10.36
N LEU A 135 -6.55 -9.16 -9.64
CA LEU A 135 -6.83 -10.46 -9.02
C LEU A 135 -7.92 -10.35 -7.96
N GLU A 136 -7.83 -9.38 -7.06
CA GLU A 136 -8.82 -9.12 -6.01
C GLU A 136 -10.21 -8.94 -6.61
N TRP A 137 -10.35 -8.04 -7.58
CA TRP A 137 -11.66 -7.73 -8.15
C TRP A 137 -12.10 -8.72 -9.23
N GLY A 138 -11.18 -9.38 -9.93
CA GLY A 138 -11.45 -10.36 -10.96
C GLY A 138 -11.84 -11.73 -10.42
N LEU A 139 -11.37 -12.08 -9.21
CA LEU A 139 -11.65 -13.37 -8.57
C LEU A 139 -12.64 -13.28 -7.39
N ALA A 140 -13.02 -12.07 -6.95
CA ALA A 140 -14.03 -11.90 -5.91
C ALA A 140 -15.34 -12.64 -6.27
N LYS A 141 -15.90 -13.39 -5.32
CA LYS A 141 -17.20 -14.06 -5.49
C LYS A 141 -18.37 -13.19 -5.04
N GLU A 142 -18.11 -12.33 -4.07
CA GLU A 142 -19.08 -11.42 -3.48
C GLU A 142 -18.53 -9.99 -3.52
N PRO A 143 -19.41 -8.98 -3.62
CA PRO A 143 -18.97 -7.61 -3.53
C PRO A 143 -18.49 -7.30 -2.10
N PRO A 144 -17.55 -6.35 -1.93
CA PRO A 144 -17.10 -5.96 -0.61
C PRO A 144 -18.26 -5.35 0.18
N ARG A 145 -18.31 -5.61 1.49
CA ARG A 145 -19.35 -5.11 2.38
C ARG A 145 -18.90 -3.86 3.12
N LEU A 146 -19.81 -2.91 3.28
CA LEU A 146 -19.62 -1.75 4.14
C LEU A 146 -19.67 -2.20 5.60
N ARG A 147 -18.84 -1.59 6.45
CA ARG A 147 -18.95 -1.81 7.89
C ARG A 147 -20.31 -1.35 8.39
N LYS A 148 -20.79 -2.01 9.46
CA LYS A 148 -22.08 -1.73 10.09
C LYS A 148 -22.26 -0.24 10.38
N GLU A 149 -21.23 0.44 10.87
CA GLU A 149 -21.31 1.86 11.19
C GLU A 149 -21.64 2.71 9.96
N LEU A 150 -21.08 2.42 8.79
CA LEU A 150 -21.37 3.18 7.56
C LEU A 150 -22.71 2.77 6.92
N LEU A 151 -23.15 1.52 7.15
CA LEU A 151 -24.43 1.03 6.68
C LEU A 151 -25.60 1.60 7.51
N ASP A 152 -25.45 1.67 8.83
CA ASP A 152 -26.45 2.25 9.75
C ASP A 152 -26.66 3.73 9.45
N VAL A 153 -25.58 4.40 9.08
CA VAL A 153 -25.56 5.76 8.55
C VAL A 153 -26.38 5.92 7.29
N TYR A 154 -26.20 5.01 6.34
CA TYR A 154 -26.91 5.06 5.09
C TYR A 154 -28.41 4.81 5.32
N ARG A 155 -28.75 3.85 6.19
CA ARG A 155 -30.13 3.57 6.62
C ARG A 155 -30.79 4.80 7.24
N ALA A 156 -30.11 5.46 8.19
CA ALA A 156 -30.60 6.68 8.81
C ALA A 156 -30.92 7.76 7.76
N SER A 157 -30.05 7.93 6.75
CA SER A 157 -30.25 8.93 5.69
C SER A 157 -31.46 8.67 4.78
N LEU A 158 -31.85 7.40 4.62
CA LEU A 158 -33.02 7.02 3.82
C LEU A 158 -34.32 7.24 4.59
N CYS A 159 -34.35 6.92 5.89
CA CYS A 159 -35.53 7.09 6.72
C CYS A 159 -35.94 8.57 6.80
N SER A 160 -34.99 9.46 7.03
CA SER A 160 -35.29 10.88 7.21
C SER A 160 -35.72 11.60 5.91
N GLY A 161 -35.45 11.02 4.72
CA GLY A 161 -35.83 11.63 3.44
C GLY A 161 -37.29 11.43 3.07
N ARG A 162 -37.93 10.42 3.66
CA ARG A 162 -39.31 10.03 3.35
C ARG A 162 -40.33 10.82 4.16
N GLU A 163 -39.97 11.24 5.38
CA GLU A 163 -40.83 12.07 6.23
C GLU A 163 -41.13 13.44 5.58
N VAL A 164 -40.16 14.02 4.86
CA VAL A 164 -40.32 15.32 4.19
C VAL A 164 -41.22 15.23 2.95
N ALA A 165 -41.22 14.10 2.24
CA ALA A 165 -42.03 13.92 1.03
C ALA A 165 -43.54 13.74 1.32
N ASN A 166 -43.91 13.33 2.54
CA ASN A 166 -45.31 13.14 2.95
C ASN A 166 -45.92 14.35 3.67
N GLY A 167 -45.17 15.45 3.81
CA GLY A 167 -45.55 16.64 4.57
C GLY A 167 -46.49 17.62 3.86
N THR A 168 -47.46 17.17 3.06
CA THR A 168 -48.48 18.08 2.51
C THR A 168 -49.85 17.41 2.46
N LYS A 169 -50.63 17.70 3.52
CA LYS A 169 -52.06 17.45 3.80
C LYS A 169 -52.31 16.46 4.94
N ALA A 170 -52.19 16.97 6.17
CA ALA A 170 -52.87 16.40 7.33
C ALA A 170 -53.85 17.43 7.88
N ASN A 171 -55.08 17.42 7.37
CA ASN A 171 -56.23 17.74 8.20
C ASN A 171 -56.72 16.40 8.78
N GLY A 172 -56.39 16.17 10.04
CA GLY A 172 -57.24 15.41 10.98
C GLY A 172 -57.67 14.00 10.60
N ALA A 173 -56.74 13.10 10.30
CA ALA A 173 -56.92 11.66 10.56
C ALA A 173 -55.55 10.99 10.45
N ILE A 174 -55.08 10.35 11.52
CA ILE A 174 -53.93 9.44 11.44
C ILE A 174 -54.38 8.28 10.55
N PRO A 175 -53.92 8.15 9.29
CA PRO A 175 -54.28 6.99 8.50
C PRO A 175 -53.59 5.83 9.20
N LYS A 176 -54.37 4.87 9.72
CA LYS A 176 -53.82 3.55 10.02
C LYS A 176 -53.20 3.05 8.71
N LEU A 177 -51.87 3.09 8.65
CA LEU A 177 -51.06 2.65 7.52
C LEU A 177 -51.10 1.11 7.43
N ASN A 178 -52.30 0.58 7.26
CA ASN A 178 -52.61 -0.80 6.95
C ASN A 178 -52.25 -1.01 5.47
N GLY A 179 -50.96 -1.10 5.19
CA GLY A 179 -50.47 -1.19 3.82
C GLY A 179 -49.05 -0.71 3.59
N VAL A 180 -48.26 -0.39 4.64
CA VAL A 180 -46.80 -0.33 4.47
C VAL A 180 -46.34 -1.73 4.13
N SER A 181 -46.28 -2.00 2.82
CA SER A 181 -45.54 -3.10 2.23
C SER A 181 -44.30 -3.33 3.05
N LYS A 182 -44.17 -4.51 3.67
CA LYS A 182 -43.01 -4.96 4.46
C LYS A 182 -41.77 -4.24 3.95
N GLU A 183 -41.35 -3.23 4.70
CA GLU A 183 -40.23 -2.40 4.33
C GLU A 183 -39.09 -3.37 4.05
N LYS A 184 -38.60 -3.41 2.80
CA LYS A 184 -37.52 -4.31 2.42
C LYS A 184 -36.32 -3.87 3.25
N SER A 185 -36.18 -4.48 4.42
CA SER A 185 -35.09 -4.25 5.36
C SER A 185 -33.82 -4.26 4.54
N ILE A 186 -33.08 -3.15 4.57
CA ILE A 186 -31.83 -3.02 3.83
C ILE A 186 -30.91 -4.12 4.35
N GLY A 187 -30.78 -5.18 3.55
CA GLY A 187 -30.02 -6.35 3.90
C GLY A 187 -28.56 -5.99 4.15
N PRO A 188 -27.81 -6.81 4.90
CA PRO A 188 -26.37 -6.61 5.11
C PRO A 188 -25.58 -6.53 3.81
N ASP A 189 -26.10 -7.10 2.72
CA ASP A 189 -25.47 -7.14 1.40
C ASP A 189 -25.81 -5.93 0.50
N TYR A 190 -26.58 -4.95 1.02
CA TYR A 190 -26.92 -3.77 0.25
C TYR A 190 -25.73 -2.84 0.07
N LEU A 191 -25.49 -2.39 -1.17
CA LEU A 191 -24.43 -1.44 -1.51
C LEU A 191 -24.97 -0.21 -2.23
N PRO A 192 -24.77 1.00 -1.68
CA PRO A 192 -25.27 2.23 -2.30
C PRO A 192 -24.58 2.53 -3.64
N THR A 193 -25.19 3.39 -4.44
CA THR A 193 -24.58 3.83 -5.72
C THR A 193 -23.33 4.68 -5.48
N PHE A 194 -23.45 5.59 -4.51
CA PHE A 194 -22.43 6.53 -4.09
C PHE A 194 -21.97 6.21 -2.68
N LEU A 195 -20.77 6.64 -2.32
CA LEU A 195 -20.31 6.60 -0.93
C LEU A 195 -21.32 7.39 -0.07
N PRO A 196 -21.77 6.86 1.09
CA PRO A 196 -22.77 7.54 1.91
C PRO A 196 -22.38 8.98 2.23
N GLY A 197 -23.30 9.90 1.99
CA GLY A 197 -23.09 11.35 2.19
C GLY A 197 -22.44 12.09 1.02
N THR A 198 -22.04 11.42 -0.06
CA THR A 198 -21.35 12.06 -1.19
C THR A 198 -21.99 11.71 -2.55
N TRP A 199 -21.45 12.30 -3.62
CA TRP A 199 -21.68 11.96 -5.03
C TRP A 199 -20.50 11.18 -5.62
N ILE A 200 -19.58 10.70 -4.79
CA ILE A 200 -18.44 9.90 -5.23
C ILE A 200 -18.96 8.49 -5.53
N PRO A 201 -18.86 7.99 -6.78
CA PRO A 201 -19.30 6.65 -7.09
C PRO A 201 -18.54 5.63 -6.24
N LEU A 202 -19.25 4.66 -5.68
CA LEU A 202 -18.63 3.67 -4.79
C LEU A 202 -17.50 2.89 -5.48
N GLY A 203 -17.60 2.70 -6.80
CA GLY A 203 -16.54 2.10 -7.60
C GLY A 203 -15.25 2.92 -7.67
N MET A 204 -15.33 4.27 -7.69
CA MET A 204 -14.15 5.15 -7.64
C MET A 204 -13.45 5.08 -6.29
N ASP A 205 -14.22 4.97 -5.21
CA ASP A 205 -13.69 4.78 -3.87
C ASP A 205 -12.93 3.45 -3.73
N LEU A 206 -13.51 2.36 -4.24
CA LEU A 206 -12.88 1.03 -4.25
C LEU A 206 -11.65 0.95 -5.17
N LEU A 207 -11.69 1.65 -6.31
CA LEU A 207 -10.57 1.72 -7.25
C LEU A 207 -9.34 2.33 -6.57
N THR A 208 -9.52 3.52 -6.02
CA THR A 208 -8.41 4.28 -5.43
C THR A 208 -7.97 3.64 -4.11
N ASN A 209 -8.93 3.11 -3.33
CA ASN A 209 -8.74 2.56 -1.99
C ASN A 209 -7.85 3.45 -1.08
N LEU A 210 -7.74 4.75 -1.40
CA LEU A 210 -6.78 5.65 -0.76
C LEU A 210 -7.06 5.80 0.73
N ARG A 211 -8.34 5.67 1.10
CA ARG A 211 -8.76 5.67 2.49
C ARG A 211 -8.57 4.32 3.17
N GLY A 212 -8.80 3.20 2.48
CA GLY A 212 -8.77 1.87 3.10
C GLY A 212 -9.75 1.69 4.26
N ILE A 213 -10.72 2.60 4.45
CA ILE A 213 -11.59 2.73 5.63
C ILE A 213 -13.04 2.38 5.27
N GLY A 214 -13.85 1.97 6.25
CA GLY A 214 -15.31 1.84 6.10
C GLY A 214 -15.78 0.57 5.38
N TRP A 215 -14.84 -0.24 4.90
CA TRP A 215 -15.07 -1.60 4.40
C TRP A 215 -14.78 -2.62 5.49
N GLU A 216 -15.49 -3.75 5.52
CA GLU A 216 -15.33 -4.78 6.56
C GLU A 216 -13.88 -5.27 6.70
N TRP A 217 -13.18 -5.37 5.58
CA TRP A 217 -11.77 -5.76 5.52
C TRP A 217 -10.80 -4.58 5.69
N GLY A 218 -11.31 -3.34 5.67
CA GLY A 218 -10.54 -2.11 5.79
C GLY A 218 -10.20 -1.74 7.23
N ILE A 219 -9.53 -0.61 7.40
CA ILE A 219 -9.18 0.00 8.68
C ILE A 219 -10.47 0.47 9.37
N PRO A 220 -10.64 0.19 10.68
CA PRO A 220 -11.73 0.79 11.45
C PRO A 220 -11.60 2.32 11.46
N TYR A 221 -12.74 3.01 11.50
CA TYR A 221 -12.75 4.44 11.82
C TYR A 221 -12.10 4.67 13.19
N GLU A 222 -11.45 5.82 13.34
CA GLU A 222 -11.01 6.23 14.68
C GLU A 222 -12.25 6.57 15.52
N PRO A 223 -12.31 6.18 16.81
CA PRO A 223 -13.46 6.44 17.66
C PRO A 223 -13.88 7.92 17.69
N ASN A 224 -12.90 8.83 17.61
CA ASN A 224 -13.10 10.28 17.62
C ASN A 224 -13.45 10.87 16.24
N TYR A 225 -13.37 10.05 15.19
CA TYR A 225 -13.63 10.44 13.81
C TYR A 225 -14.61 9.48 13.13
N LEU A 226 -15.76 9.27 13.76
CA LEU A 226 -16.87 8.62 13.08
C LEU A 226 -17.32 9.48 11.89
N PRO A 227 -17.74 8.85 10.77
CA PRO A 227 -18.26 9.57 9.63
C PRO A 227 -19.43 10.44 10.07
N SER A 228 -19.41 11.69 9.63
CA SER A 228 -20.40 12.71 9.95
C SER A 228 -21.67 12.47 9.16
N THR A 229 -22.47 11.60 9.71
CA THR A 229 -23.64 11.00 9.08
C THR A 229 -24.93 11.52 9.68
N THR A 230 -24.76 12.44 10.64
CA THR A 230 -25.77 13.20 11.33
C THR A 230 -25.95 14.60 10.73
N ILE A 231 -25.70 14.81 9.44
CA ILE A 231 -26.43 15.84 8.70
C ILE A 231 -27.51 15.14 7.85
N PRO A 232 -28.55 14.54 8.47
CA PRO A 232 -29.74 14.12 7.75
C PRO A 232 -30.26 15.36 7.01
N HIS A 233 -30.41 15.20 5.70
CA HIS A 233 -31.00 16.16 4.79
C HIS A 233 -30.31 17.51 4.68
N LEU A 234 -29.33 17.60 3.79
CA LEU A 234 -29.25 18.69 2.79
C LEU A 234 -30.41 18.57 1.77
N SER A 235 -31.63 18.29 2.26
CA SER A 235 -32.83 18.55 1.46
C SER A 235 -32.90 20.08 1.35
N THR A 236 -33.37 20.57 0.21
CA THR A 236 -33.41 22.01 -0.11
C THR A 236 -34.12 22.87 0.95
N ASN A 237 -34.86 22.27 1.88
CA ASN A 237 -35.61 22.96 2.93
C ASN A 237 -34.89 22.99 4.29
N SER A 238 -33.74 22.32 4.45
CA SER A 238 -33.02 22.24 5.73
C SER A 238 -32.15 23.45 6.05
N GLU A 239 -31.92 24.34 5.08
CA GLU A 239 -31.08 25.53 5.30
C GLU A 239 -31.69 26.46 6.37
N GLN A 240 -32.98 26.32 6.64
CA GLN A 240 -33.70 27.05 7.69
C GLN A 240 -33.66 26.37 9.07
N ASP A 241 -33.17 25.11 9.20
CA ASP A 241 -33.05 24.44 10.50
C ASP A 241 -31.83 24.99 11.27
N PRO A 242 -32.00 25.62 12.45
CA PRO A 242 -30.87 26.09 13.25
C PRO A 242 -29.88 24.97 13.61
N LYS A 243 -30.34 23.71 13.71
CA LYS A 243 -29.46 22.55 13.95
C LYS A 243 -28.56 22.25 12.74
N TYR A 244 -28.98 22.61 11.53
CA TYR A 244 -28.16 22.45 10.33
C TYR A 244 -26.93 23.35 10.39
N ALA A 245 -27.11 24.64 10.68
CA ALA A 245 -26.01 25.59 10.83
C ALA A 245 -25.03 25.16 11.93
N GLN A 246 -25.56 24.67 13.06
CA GLN A 246 -24.74 24.13 14.15
C GLN A 246 -23.90 22.94 13.69
N ARG A 247 -24.49 21.96 13.00
CA ARG A 247 -23.77 20.76 12.51
C ARG A 247 -22.71 21.09 11.47
N ILE A 248 -23.00 22.00 10.55
CA ILE A 248 -22.00 22.48 9.58
C ILE A 248 -20.85 23.16 10.32
N ARG A 249 -21.14 23.97 11.35
CA ARG A 249 -20.12 24.59 12.20
C ARG A 249 -19.27 23.55 12.92
N GLU A 250 -19.87 22.56 13.59
CA GLU A 250 -19.16 21.46 14.27
C GLU A 250 -18.25 20.69 13.30
N LEU A 251 -18.78 20.39 12.12
CA LEU A 251 -18.03 19.64 11.12
C LEU A 251 -16.91 20.49 10.51
N ASN A 252 -17.12 21.80 10.35
CA ASN A 252 -16.07 22.72 9.93
C ASN A 252 -14.97 22.89 10.99
N VAL A 253 -15.32 22.87 12.27
CA VAL A 253 -14.35 22.83 13.39
C VAL A 253 -13.52 21.56 13.32
N ARG A 254 -14.13 20.39 13.08
CA ARG A 254 -13.39 19.12 12.89
C ARG A 254 -12.44 19.16 11.70
N ARG A 255 -12.85 19.78 10.59
CA ARG A 255 -12.01 19.97 9.39
C ARG A 255 -10.85 20.89 9.68
N ALA A 256 -11.10 22.05 10.27
CA ALA A 256 -10.06 23.01 10.66
C ALA A 256 -9.02 22.34 11.57
N ALA A 257 -9.47 21.58 12.57
CA ALA A 257 -8.60 20.83 13.46
C ALA A 257 -7.73 19.82 12.70
N LEU A 258 -8.34 18.98 11.83
CA LEU A 258 -7.59 17.99 11.07
C LEU A 258 -6.64 18.63 10.05
N ILE A 259 -7.08 19.65 9.30
CA ILE A 259 -6.25 20.42 8.36
C ILE A 259 -5.03 21.00 9.07
N ARG A 260 -5.22 21.69 10.20
CA ARG A 260 -4.12 22.28 10.99
C ARG A 260 -3.14 21.20 11.45
N THR A 261 -3.65 20.12 12.04
CA THR A 261 -2.80 19.01 12.51
C THR A 261 -2.04 18.35 11.35
N ARG A 262 -2.69 18.14 10.20
CA ARG A 262 -2.07 17.51 9.02
C ARG A 262 -1.03 18.41 8.37
N PHE A 263 -1.28 19.69 8.18
CA PHE A 263 -0.26 20.64 7.68
C PHE A 263 0.92 20.74 8.64
N PHE A 264 0.68 20.84 9.95
CA PHE A 264 1.74 20.85 10.95
C PHE A 264 2.63 19.60 10.85
N TRP A 265 2.03 18.41 10.86
CA TRP A 265 2.81 17.17 10.75
C TRP A 265 3.48 17.02 9.39
N ALA A 266 2.85 17.39 8.29
CA ALA A 266 3.50 17.39 6.97
C ALA A 266 4.75 18.28 6.99
N PHE A 267 4.65 19.49 7.52
CA PHE A 267 5.77 20.42 7.64
C PHE A 267 6.89 19.86 8.53
N VAL A 268 6.57 19.37 9.73
CA VAL A 268 7.55 18.75 10.64
C VAL A 268 8.25 17.56 9.99
N LEU A 269 7.51 16.68 9.32
CA LEU A 269 8.09 15.51 8.66
C LEU A 269 8.95 15.91 7.45
N PHE A 270 8.58 16.92 6.68
CA PHE A 270 9.44 17.46 5.61
C PHE A 270 10.72 18.12 6.16
N LEU A 271 10.65 18.84 7.27
CA LEU A 271 11.85 19.36 7.93
C LEU A 271 12.76 18.25 8.44
N LEU A 272 12.18 17.20 9.02
CA LEU A 272 12.93 16.03 9.46
C LEU A 272 13.61 15.33 8.27
N MET A 273 12.93 15.24 7.13
CA MET A 273 13.50 14.74 5.88
C MET A 273 14.67 15.59 5.38
N ASP A 274 14.57 16.92 5.45
CA ASP A 274 15.67 17.83 5.11
C ASP A 274 16.87 17.64 6.06
N GLY A 275 16.61 17.34 7.33
CA GLY A 275 17.64 16.95 8.31
C GLY A 275 18.32 15.63 7.93
N PHE A 276 17.54 14.61 7.58
CA PHE A 276 18.09 13.32 7.12
C PHE A 276 18.88 13.45 5.82
N ASP A 277 18.39 14.23 4.85
CA ASP A 277 19.13 14.57 3.63
C ASP A 277 20.49 15.21 3.97
N SER A 278 20.49 16.17 4.88
CA SER A 278 21.72 16.86 5.30
C SER A 278 22.72 15.91 5.93
N ILE A 279 22.27 14.93 6.72
CA ILE A 279 23.11 13.85 7.27
C ILE A 279 23.60 12.93 6.14
N LEU A 280 22.73 12.57 5.19
CA LEU A 280 23.05 11.73 4.04
C LEU A 280 23.99 12.40 3.03
N LYS A 281 24.31 13.68 3.20
CA LYS A 281 25.32 14.39 2.42
C LYS A 281 26.65 14.55 3.13
N GLN A 282 26.78 14.06 4.35
CA GLN A 282 28.01 14.25 5.11
C GLN A 282 29.14 13.37 4.56
N GLN A 283 30.33 13.97 4.42
CA GLN A 283 31.54 13.31 3.93
C GLN A 283 31.98 12.13 4.79
N TRP A 284 31.75 12.18 6.10
CA TRP A 284 32.10 11.05 6.97
C TRP A 284 31.25 9.80 6.71
N LEU A 285 30.03 9.96 6.17
CA LEU A 285 29.11 8.87 5.86
C LEU A 285 29.34 8.32 4.45
N PHE A 286 29.63 9.22 3.48
CA PHE A 286 29.75 8.88 2.06
C PHE A 286 31.19 8.92 1.50
N GLY A 287 32.18 9.21 2.32
CA GLY A 287 33.57 9.42 1.89
C GLY A 287 33.70 10.61 0.94
N SER A 288 34.74 10.61 0.10
CA SER A 288 34.96 11.63 -0.94
C SER A 288 33.81 11.78 -1.95
N ARG A 289 32.88 10.81 -1.98
CA ARG A 289 31.68 10.81 -2.83
C ARG A 289 30.51 11.60 -2.27
N SER A 290 30.61 12.10 -1.03
CA SER A 290 29.64 13.08 -0.54
C SER A 290 29.63 14.30 -1.44
N ASN A 291 28.44 14.74 -1.86
CA ASN A 291 28.24 15.94 -2.69
C ASN A 291 28.78 15.87 -4.14
N LEU A 292 29.21 14.70 -4.65
CA LEU A 292 29.78 14.59 -6.01
C LEU A 292 28.77 14.56 -7.17
N GLY A 293 27.51 14.98 -6.96
CA GLY A 293 26.59 15.23 -8.06
C GLY A 293 25.76 16.49 -7.84
N GLY A 294 25.88 17.39 -8.80
CA GLY A 294 25.08 18.60 -8.94
C GLY A 294 25.48 19.73 -7.99
N PRO A 295 25.42 21.00 -8.44
CA PRO A 295 25.57 22.14 -7.54
C PRO A 295 24.62 21.99 -6.35
N LEU A 296 25.02 22.50 -5.17
CA LEU A 296 24.19 22.60 -3.97
C LEU A 296 22.75 23.13 -4.25
N ARG A 297 22.57 23.85 -5.36
CA ARG A 297 21.28 24.35 -5.87
C ARG A 297 20.31 23.28 -6.41
N LEU A 298 20.77 22.09 -6.79
CA LEU A 298 19.94 21.00 -7.32
C LEU A 298 20.08 19.68 -6.54
N GLY A 299 21.10 19.58 -5.68
CA GLY A 299 21.28 18.54 -4.68
C GLY A 299 20.92 17.12 -5.11
N GLY A 300 21.74 16.54 -6.00
CA GLY A 300 21.59 15.13 -6.35
C GLY A 300 22.91 14.55 -6.82
N SER A 301 23.48 13.64 -6.02
CA SER A 301 24.54 12.68 -6.40
C SER A 301 24.07 11.80 -7.56
N ALA A 302 23.92 12.37 -8.76
CA ALA A 302 23.37 11.70 -9.93
C ALA A 302 24.43 10.84 -10.64
N THR A 303 25.71 10.98 -10.27
CA THR A 303 26.83 10.53 -11.09
C THR A 303 27.53 9.29 -10.56
N GLU A 304 27.32 8.86 -9.32
CA GLU A 304 27.79 7.57 -8.82
C GLU A 304 26.74 6.95 -7.89
N SER A 305 26.13 5.84 -8.31
CA SER A 305 25.37 5.00 -7.39
C SER A 305 26.28 4.67 -6.20
N LEU A 306 25.84 5.00 -4.98
CA LEU A 306 26.55 4.61 -3.76
C LEU A 306 26.87 3.12 -3.85
N ARG A 307 28.15 2.77 -3.90
CA ARG A 307 28.60 1.38 -3.83
C ARG A 307 28.54 0.96 -2.37
N TYR A 308 27.36 0.50 -1.98
CA TYR A 308 27.01 0.08 -0.63
C TYR A 308 28.00 -0.95 -0.04
N GLU A 309 28.74 -1.64 -0.91
CA GLU A 309 29.76 -2.65 -0.61
C GLU A 309 31.09 -2.07 -0.13
N GLU A 310 31.37 -0.81 -0.44
CA GLU A 310 32.56 -0.09 0.05
C GLU A 310 32.38 0.39 1.49
N LEU A 311 31.15 0.34 2.00
CA LEU A 311 30.83 0.80 3.34
C LEU A 311 31.16 -0.29 4.34
N SER A 312 31.72 0.11 5.48
CA SER A 312 31.81 -0.78 6.64
C SER A 312 30.41 -1.27 7.03
N ALA A 313 30.32 -2.46 7.62
CA ALA A 313 29.05 -3.03 8.05
C ALA A 313 28.23 -2.06 8.93
N ALA A 314 28.90 -1.32 9.83
CA ALA A 314 28.26 -0.30 10.65
C ALA A 314 27.65 0.84 9.83
N ARG A 315 28.35 1.36 8.80
CA ARG A 315 27.82 2.40 7.91
C ARG A 315 26.66 1.88 7.06
N ALA A 316 26.77 0.67 6.55
CA ALA A 316 25.69 0.01 5.82
C ALA A 316 24.42 -0.13 6.70
N TRP A 317 24.58 -0.59 7.93
CA TRP A 317 23.47 -0.70 8.88
C TRP A 317 22.88 0.66 9.23
N LEU A 318 23.72 1.67 9.44
CA LEU A 318 23.26 3.04 9.67
C LEU A 318 22.43 3.55 8.48
N LEU A 319 22.88 3.35 7.24
CA LEU A 319 22.11 3.72 6.05
C LEU A 319 20.80 2.94 5.93
N THR A 320 20.79 1.67 6.32
CA THR A 320 19.55 0.87 6.38
C THR A 320 18.56 1.45 7.38
N VAL A 321 19.04 1.82 8.58
CA VAL A 321 18.24 2.50 9.60
C VAL A 321 17.69 3.81 9.06
N MET A 322 18.54 4.64 8.47
CA MET A 322 18.13 5.92 7.89
C MET A 322 17.08 5.74 6.80
N ALA A 323 17.27 4.79 5.87
CA ALA A 323 16.28 4.48 4.84
C ALA A 323 14.94 4.02 5.46
N GLY A 324 15.01 3.18 6.49
CA GLY A 324 13.84 2.72 7.25
C GLY A 324 13.09 3.83 7.99
N VAL A 325 13.75 4.96 8.29
CA VAL A 325 13.11 6.15 8.87
C VAL A 325 12.59 7.10 7.79
N VAL A 326 13.40 7.36 6.77
CA VAL A 326 13.11 8.29 5.66
C VAL A 326 11.85 7.88 4.90
N ILE A 327 11.69 6.60 4.59
CA ILE A 327 10.54 6.12 3.78
C ILE A 327 9.20 6.38 4.47
N PRO A 328 8.95 5.89 5.70
CA PRO A 328 7.66 6.14 6.35
C PRO A 328 7.46 7.61 6.71
N THR A 329 8.54 8.35 7.00
CA THR A 329 8.47 9.80 7.22
C THR A 329 7.99 10.52 5.95
N SER A 330 8.63 10.26 4.81
CA SER A 330 8.28 10.85 3.52
C SER A 330 6.84 10.52 3.11
N MET A 331 6.45 9.25 3.16
CA MET A 331 5.11 8.82 2.80
C MET A 331 4.04 9.37 3.77
N SER A 332 4.36 9.49 5.06
CA SER A 332 3.48 10.15 6.04
C SER A 332 3.35 11.64 5.77
N ALA A 333 4.44 12.33 5.39
CA ALA A 333 4.41 13.74 5.05
C ALA A 333 3.50 14.00 3.84
N THR A 334 3.68 13.21 2.77
CA THR A 334 2.84 13.26 1.57
C THR A 334 1.38 12.95 1.89
N TYR A 335 1.10 11.89 2.67
CA TYR A 335 -0.27 11.57 3.08
C TYR A 335 -0.91 12.71 3.88
N CYS A 336 -0.17 13.27 4.85
CA CYS A 336 -0.65 14.41 5.63
C CYS A 336 -0.96 15.62 4.74
N LEU A 337 -0.08 15.97 3.82
CA LEU A 337 -0.31 17.06 2.87
C LEU A 337 -1.53 16.81 1.99
N LEU A 338 -1.63 15.65 1.35
CA LEU A 338 -2.76 15.29 0.48
C LEU A 338 -4.09 15.27 1.24
N SER A 339 -4.10 14.71 2.45
CA SER A 339 -5.31 14.67 3.29
C SER A 339 -5.75 16.06 3.72
N ALA A 340 -4.81 16.98 4.00
CA ALA A 340 -5.13 18.38 4.30
C ALA A 340 -5.71 19.06 3.06
N LEU A 341 -5.04 18.95 1.91
CA LEU A 341 -5.47 19.54 0.64
C LEU A 341 -6.85 19.03 0.19
N ALA A 342 -7.17 17.77 0.42
CA ALA A 342 -8.49 17.20 0.11
C ALA A 342 -9.63 17.81 0.95
N LEU A 343 -9.34 18.33 2.14
CA LEU A 343 -10.32 18.95 3.05
C LEU A 343 -10.42 20.47 2.87
N VAL A 344 -9.39 21.13 2.33
CA VAL A 344 -9.30 22.59 2.18
C VAL A 344 -10.49 23.20 1.42
N PRO A 345 -10.87 22.73 0.20
CA PRO A 345 -11.98 23.33 -0.54
C PRO A 345 -13.26 23.36 0.30
N ALA A 346 -13.47 22.29 1.03
CA ALA A 346 -14.67 22.09 1.79
C ALA A 346 -14.68 22.93 3.09
N HIS A 347 -13.50 23.14 3.70
CA HIS A 347 -13.34 24.08 4.80
C HIS A 347 -13.58 25.55 4.39
N LEU A 348 -13.09 25.94 3.21
CA LEU A 348 -13.23 27.29 2.66
C LEU A 348 -14.67 27.61 2.23
N PHE A 349 -15.39 26.60 1.74
CA PHE A 349 -16.76 26.74 1.25
C PHE A 349 -17.72 25.84 2.03
N PRO A 350 -17.92 26.09 3.34
CA PRO A 350 -18.59 25.15 4.21
C PRO A 350 -20.09 24.99 3.95
N ASN A 351 -20.67 25.84 3.11
CA ASN A 351 -22.06 25.75 2.67
C ASN A 351 -22.19 25.21 1.24
N SER A 352 -21.09 24.96 0.52
CA SER A 352 -21.15 24.49 -0.87
C SER A 352 -21.46 22.99 -0.95
N LYS A 353 -22.72 22.67 -1.27
CA LYS A 353 -23.18 21.30 -1.47
C LYS A 353 -22.42 20.57 -2.57
N LEU A 354 -22.02 21.28 -3.64
CA LEU A 354 -21.23 20.69 -4.72
C LEU A 354 -19.90 20.17 -4.16
N ILE A 355 -19.15 21.04 -3.48
CA ILE A 355 -17.83 20.70 -2.91
C ILE A 355 -17.96 19.56 -1.90
N TRP A 356 -18.95 19.62 -1.00
CA TRP A 356 -19.18 18.57 -0.01
C TRP A 356 -19.41 17.21 -0.62
N LYS A 357 -20.15 17.16 -1.72
CA LYS A 357 -20.55 15.91 -2.33
C LYS A 357 -19.52 15.37 -3.31
N THR A 358 -18.71 16.22 -3.94
CA THR A 358 -17.70 15.76 -4.91
C THR A 358 -16.34 15.54 -4.28
N ALA A 359 -16.01 16.22 -3.18
CA ALA A 359 -14.75 16.03 -2.47
C ALA A 359 -14.87 14.97 -1.36
N TYR A 360 -13.76 14.31 -1.02
CA TYR A 360 -13.63 13.46 0.17
C TYR A 360 -13.59 14.32 1.43
N ALA A 361 -14.69 15.00 1.70
CA ALA A 361 -14.70 16.22 2.48
C ALA A 361 -14.99 15.98 3.98
N ASP A 362 -15.32 14.74 4.34
CA ASP A 362 -15.48 14.29 5.73
C ASP A 362 -14.11 13.95 6.35
N PRO A 363 -13.73 14.58 7.50
CA PRO A 363 -12.52 14.23 8.24
C PRO A 363 -12.37 12.73 8.55
N ALA A 364 -13.48 12.01 8.76
CA ALA A 364 -13.48 10.57 9.03
C ALA A 364 -12.86 9.72 7.92
N HIS A 365 -12.91 10.21 6.67
CA HIS A 365 -12.30 9.53 5.53
C HIS A 365 -10.77 9.60 5.52
N TRP A 366 -10.19 10.53 6.29
CA TRP A 366 -8.75 10.82 6.33
C TRP A 366 -8.13 10.68 7.72
N ALA A 367 -8.94 10.42 8.75
CA ALA A 367 -8.49 10.40 10.14
C ALA A 367 -7.49 9.26 10.42
N PRO A 368 -7.77 7.99 10.06
CA PRO A 368 -6.76 6.94 10.17
C PRO A 368 -5.50 7.31 9.39
N PRO A 369 -4.32 7.27 10.02
CA PRO A 369 -3.09 7.64 9.36
C PRO A 369 -2.59 6.49 8.47
N LEU A 370 -1.82 6.81 7.43
CA LEU A 370 -1.17 5.81 6.58
C LEU A 370 -0.23 4.90 7.38
N PHE A 371 0.42 5.47 8.39
CA PHE A 371 1.23 4.80 9.40
C PHE A 371 0.82 5.30 10.78
N ARG A 372 0.73 4.41 11.76
CA ARG A 372 0.43 4.81 13.13
C ARG A 372 1.71 5.14 13.90
N ARG A 373 2.50 4.12 14.26
CA ARG A 373 3.76 4.23 15.00
C ARG A 373 4.77 3.20 14.46
N PRO A 374 5.20 3.32 13.19
CA PRO A 374 6.05 2.31 12.54
C PRO A 374 7.43 2.19 13.18
N HIS A 375 7.88 3.20 13.94
CA HIS A 375 9.18 3.20 14.63
C HIS A 375 9.12 2.66 16.07
N LEU A 376 7.91 2.50 16.62
CA LEU A 376 7.68 1.97 17.97
C LEU A 376 6.71 0.79 17.97
N PRO A 377 6.88 -0.21 17.07
CA PRO A 377 6.02 -1.38 17.07
C PRO A 377 6.27 -2.22 18.33
N LYS A 378 5.23 -2.91 18.78
CA LYS A 378 5.34 -3.85 19.91
C LYS A 378 6.01 -5.16 19.51
N ASP A 379 5.72 -5.61 18.30
CA ASP A 379 6.23 -6.82 17.67
C ASP A 379 6.12 -6.67 16.13
N LEU A 380 6.72 -7.60 15.36
CA LEU A 380 6.72 -7.56 13.89
C LEU A 380 5.32 -7.74 13.32
N ARG A 381 4.48 -8.57 13.96
CA ARG A 381 3.07 -8.73 13.53
C ARG A 381 2.33 -7.40 13.58
N THR A 382 2.48 -6.64 14.66
CA THR A 382 1.87 -5.32 14.84
C THR A 382 2.44 -4.33 13.82
N LEU A 383 3.76 -4.34 13.61
CA LEU A 383 4.41 -3.52 12.59
C LEU A 383 3.74 -3.69 11.23
N TRP A 384 3.72 -4.93 10.71
CA TRP A 384 3.26 -5.21 9.34
C TRP A 384 1.74 -5.26 9.17
N SER A 385 0.97 -5.44 10.25
CA SER A 385 -0.50 -5.52 10.16
C SER A 385 -1.22 -4.22 10.47
N THR A 386 -0.70 -3.42 11.41
CA THR A 386 -1.40 -2.23 11.92
C THR A 386 -0.56 -0.98 12.07
N GLU A 387 0.74 -0.99 11.82
CA GLU A 387 1.56 0.22 11.96
C GLU A 387 2.22 0.65 10.64
N TRP A 388 2.31 -0.25 9.66
CA TRP A 388 2.96 -0.04 8.36
C TRP A 388 1.99 -0.17 7.17
N HIS A 389 1.99 0.85 6.29
CA HIS A 389 1.28 0.87 4.99
C HIS A 389 -0.07 0.15 4.95
N HIS A 390 -1.05 0.66 5.70
CA HIS A 390 -2.35 0.00 5.75
C HIS A 390 -3.07 -0.14 4.40
N ILE A 391 -2.76 0.72 3.44
CA ILE A 391 -3.39 0.73 2.11
C ILE A 391 -3.23 -0.60 1.35
N PHE A 392 -2.12 -1.31 1.55
CA PHE A 392 -1.86 -2.57 0.85
C PHE A 392 -2.48 -3.79 1.53
N ARG A 393 -2.92 -3.66 2.79
CA ARG A 393 -3.40 -4.79 3.59
C ARG A 393 -4.57 -5.52 2.92
N GLY A 394 -5.54 -4.78 2.37
CA GLY A 394 -6.71 -5.36 1.70
C GLY A 394 -6.30 -6.25 0.52
N ALA A 395 -5.45 -5.72 -0.36
CA ALA A 395 -4.95 -6.44 -1.53
C ALA A 395 -4.19 -7.72 -1.15
N PHE A 396 -3.29 -7.65 -0.15
CA PHE A 396 -2.57 -8.84 0.30
C PHE A 396 -3.47 -9.89 0.96
N LEU A 397 -4.48 -9.45 1.72
CA LEU A 397 -5.45 -10.38 2.29
C LEU A 397 -6.27 -11.08 1.20
N ALA A 398 -6.65 -10.35 0.16
CA ALA A 398 -7.47 -10.87 -0.93
C ALA A 398 -6.68 -11.79 -1.88
N VAL A 399 -5.43 -11.44 -2.22
CA VAL A 399 -4.65 -12.14 -3.26
C VAL A 399 -3.76 -13.24 -2.70
N ALA A 400 -3.27 -13.11 -1.46
CA ALA A 400 -2.35 -14.07 -0.86
C ALA A 400 -2.99 -14.82 0.31
N TYR A 401 -3.42 -14.10 1.36
CA TYR A 401 -3.83 -14.74 2.61
C TYR A 401 -5.08 -15.62 2.47
N ARG A 402 -6.19 -15.08 1.94
CA ARG A 402 -7.47 -15.80 1.85
C ARG A 402 -7.38 -16.99 0.89
N PRO A 403 -6.85 -16.86 -0.33
CA PRO A 403 -6.72 -18.00 -1.24
C PRO A 403 -5.86 -19.13 -0.64
N MET A 404 -4.74 -18.79 0.00
CA MET A 404 -3.90 -19.77 0.69
C MET A 404 -4.65 -20.44 1.85
N ASN A 405 -5.36 -19.66 2.67
CA ASN A 405 -6.12 -20.19 3.79
C ASN A 405 -7.25 -21.12 3.34
N ASP A 406 -7.96 -20.77 2.27
CA ASP A 406 -9.05 -21.58 1.72
C ASP A 406 -8.53 -22.87 1.09
N PHE A 407 -7.41 -22.81 0.36
CA PHE A 407 -6.70 -23.99 -0.13
C PHE A 407 -6.23 -24.91 1.00
N LEU A 408 -5.62 -24.36 2.06
CA LEU A 408 -5.15 -25.16 3.18
C LEU A 408 -6.31 -25.79 3.97
N LYS A 409 -7.46 -25.11 4.06
CA LYS A 409 -8.68 -25.68 4.63
C LYS A 409 -9.24 -26.81 3.77
N SER A 410 -9.22 -26.68 2.43
CA SER A 410 -9.76 -27.73 1.54
C SER A 410 -8.95 -29.03 1.60
N VAL A 411 -7.65 -28.95 1.87
CA VAL A 411 -6.80 -30.13 2.13
C VAL A 411 -6.85 -30.61 3.59
N GLY A 412 -7.72 -30.03 4.43
CA GLY A 412 -7.95 -30.45 5.81
C GLY A 412 -6.97 -29.90 6.86
N LEU A 413 -6.06 -28.99 6.50
CA LEU A 413 -5.06 -28.47 7.43
C LEU A 413 -5.67 -27.50 8.45
N GLY A 414 -5.55 -27.84 9.73
CA GLY A 414 -6.05 -27.01 10.84
C GLY A 414 -7.57 -26.81 10.84
N VAL A 415 -8.31 -27.69 10.16
CA VAL A 415 -9.77 -27.76 10.29
C VAL A 415 -10.06 -28.41 11.65
N ASP A 416 -10.87 -27.73 12.46
CA ASP A 416 -11.32 -28.30 13.72
C ASP A 416 -12.26 -29.45 13.38
N VAL A 417 -11.96 -30.66 13.87
CA VAL A 417 -12.89 -31.78 13.77
C VAL A 417 -14.11 -31.35 14.58
N PRO A 418 -15.31 -31.28 13.99
CA PRO A 418 -16.50 -30.92 14.74
C PRO A 418 -16.53 -31.84 15.95
N ALA A 419 -16.60 -31.23 17.15
CA ALA A 419 -16.78 -32.00 18.37
C ALA A 419 -17.95 -32.93 18.07
N ARG A 420 -17.71 -34.25 18.11
CA ARG A 420 -18.74 -35.25 17.85
C ARG A 420 -19.85 -34.88 18.81
N HIS A 421 -20.91 -34.25 18.31
CA HIS A 421 -22.05 -33.93 19.14
C HIS A 421 -22.54 -35.31 19.56
N GLY A 422 -22.23 -35.68 20.80
CA GLY A 422 -22.87 -36.80 21.45
C GLY A 422 -24.34 -36.45 21.39
N THR A 423 -25.05 -37.03 20.42
CA THR A 423 -26.43 -37.38 20.65
C THR A 423 -26.35 -38.31 21.85
N ASP A 424 -26.61 -37.74 23.03
CA ASP A 424 -26.71 -38.42 24.32
C ASP A 424 -27.87 -39.40 24.29
N GLU A 425 -27.83 -40.39 23.40
CA GLU A 425 -28.48 -41.65 23.68
C GLU A 425 -27.51 -42.44 24.56
N PRO A 426 -27.86 -42.68 25.84
CA PRO A 426 -27.09 -43.53 26.72
C PRO A 426 -27.23 -44.97 26.22
N GLN A 427 -26.46 -45.34 25.19
CA GLN A 427 -26.27 -46.74 24.84
C GLN A 427 -25.51 -47.39 25.99
N LYS A 428 -26.26 -48.10 26.85
CA LYS A 428 -25.76 -49.12 27.79
C LYS A 428 -25.05 -50.21 27.00
N HIS A 429 -23.81 -49.97 26.58
CA HIS A 429 -22.96 -51.00 26.02
C HIS A 429 -22.05 -51.56 27.12
N ASN A 430 -22.52 -52.66 27.73
CA ASN A 430 -21.67 -53.63 28.41
C ASN A 430 -20.79 -54.30 27.35
N GLY A 431 -19.48 -54.04 27.36
CA GLY A 431 -18.55 -54.76 26.51
C GLY A 431 -17.17 -54.11 26.48
N ASN A 432 -16.16 -54.87 26.90
CA ASN A 432 -14.72 -54.57 26.91
C ASN A 432 -14.13 -54.37 25.49
N GLY A 433 -14.69 -53.46 24.70
CA GLY A 433 -14.18 -53.10 23.39
C GLY A 433 -13.16 -51.97 23.53
N HIS A 434 -11.87 -52.29 23.38
CA HIS A 434 -10.84 -51.30 23.08
C HIS A 434 -11.20 -50.57 21.79
N SER A 435 -11.97 -49.50 21.90
CA SER A 435 -12.26 -48.62 20.79
C SER A 435 -10.92 -48.02 20.33
N LYS A 436 -10.49 -48.45 19.14
CA LYS A 436 -9.34 -47.84 18.46
C LYS A 436 -9.68 -46.36 18.31
N VAL A 437 -9.09 -45.53 19.16
CA VAL A 437 -9.07 -44.09 19.01
C VAL A 437 -8.58 -43.85 17.60
N SER A 438 -9.51 -43.51 16.70
CA SER A 438 -9.21 -43.06 15.35
C SER A 438 -8.13 -42.02 15.52
N LYS A 439 -6.90 -42.33 15.06
CA LYS A 439 -5.74 -41.43 15.14
C LYS A 439 -6.16 -40.14 14.43
N SER A 440 -6.65 -39.18 15.20
CA SER A 440 -6.97 -37.85 14.69
C SER A 440 -5.65 -37.36 14.11
N SER A 441 -5.64 -37.21 12.79
CA SER A 441 -4.49 -36.75 12.05
C SER A 441 -3.89 -35.56 12.78
N TRP A 442 -2.60 -35.59 13.13
CA TRP A 442 -1.96 -34.50 13.90
C TRP A 442 -2.06 -33.13 13.20
N TRP A 443 -2.40 -33.14 11.90
CA TRP A 443 -2.72 -32.00 11.05
C TRP A 443 -4.08 -31.36 11.35
N GLN A 444 -4.97 -32.06 12.05
CA GLN A 444 -6.26 -31.59 12.55
C GLN A 444 -6.08 -31.12 14.00
N GLY A 445 -6.40 -29.85 14.28
CA GLY A 445 -6.26 -29.25 15.62
C GLY A 445 -5.18 -28.15 15.73
N PRO A 446 -4.68 -27.85 16.95
CA PRO A 446 -3.83 -26.68 17.20
C PRO A 446 -2.53 -26.61 16.38
N PRO A 447 -1.74 -27.70 16.22
CA PRO A 447 -0.53 -27.67 15.40
C PRO A 447 -0.84 -27.37 13.93
N GLY A 448 -1.88 -28.00 13.39
CA GLY A 448 -2.38 -27.73 12.04
C GLY A 448 -2.84 -26.29 11.84
N ARG A 449 -3.51 -25.68 12.83
CA ARG A 449 -3.90 -24.26 12.79
C ARG A 449 -2.70 -23.32 12.78
N LEU A 450 -1.67 -23.63 13.56
CA LEU A 450 -0.41 -22.86 13.57
C LEU A 450 0.30 -22.96 12.22
N LEU A 451 0.46 -24.17 11.67
CA LEU A 451 1.08 -24.36 10.35
C LEU A 451 0.28 -23.67 9.24
N ARG A 452 -1.06 -23.80 9.25
CA ARG A 452 -1.92 -23.09 8.30
C ARG A 452 -1.67 -21.59 8.36
N ARG A 453 -1.69 -21.01 9.57
CA ARG A 453 -1.42 -19.58 9.75
C ARG A 453 -0.03 -19.20 9.24
N ALA A 454 0.99 -20.01 9.54
CA ALA A 454 2.36 -19.77 9.09
C ALA A 454 2.45 -19.73 7.55
N LEU A 455 1.86 -20.70 6.85
CA LEU A 455 1.84 -20.72 5.39
C LEU A 455 1.08 -19.51 4.81
N CYS A 456 -0.04 -19.12 5.40
CA CYS A 456 -0.75 -17.90 5.00
C CYS A 456 0.10 -16.63 5.19
N VAL A 457 0.82 -16.52 6.32
CA VAL A 457 1.74 -15.40 6.58
C VAL A 457 2.85 -15.37 5.54
N LEU A 458 3.52 -16.49 5.28
CA LEU A 458 4.57 -16.57 4.25
C LEU A 458 4.04 -16.21 2.86
N SER A 459 2.81 -16.62 2.51
CA SER A 459 2.21 -16.26 1.22
C SER A 459 2.04 -14.74 1.05
N VAL A 460 1.64 -14.02 2.11
CA VAL A 460 1.50 -12.56 2.10
C VAL A 460 2.85 -11.89 1.90
N PHE A 461 3.86 -12.34 2.64
CA PHE A 461 5.20 -11.78 2.57
C PHE A 461 5.91 -12.12 1.25
N LEU A 462 5.64 -13.29 0.66
CA LEU A 462 6.09 -13.63 -0.69
C LEU A 462 5.48 -12.66 -1.72
N ALA A 463 4.16 -12.44 -1.68
CA ALA A 463 3.49 -11.50 -2.56
C ALA A 463 4.04 -10.07 -2.40
N SER A 464 4.29 -9.63 -1.16
CA SER A 464 4.92 -8.34 -0.88
C SER A 464 6.34 -8.26 -1.45
N GLY A 465 7.14 -9.31 -1.29
CA GLY A 465 8.47 -9.42 -1.85
C GLY A 465 8.50 -9.30 -3.37
N LEU A 466 7.62 -10.04 -4.05
CA LEU A 466 7.46 -9.98 -5.49
C LEU A 466 7.03 -8.58 -5.96
N MET A 467 6.10 -7.92 -5.26
CA MET A 467 5.70 -6.56 -5.59
C MET A 467 6.89 -5.57 -5.54
N HIS A 468 7.78 -5.71 -4.55
CA HIS A 468 8.95 -4.83 -4.43
C HIS A 468 10.05 -5.16 -5.45
N GLU A 469 10.26 -6.43 -5.79
CA GLU A 469 11.13 -6.80 -6.92
C GLU A 469 10.59 -6.25 -8.25
N ALA A 470 9.28 -6.21 -8.46
CA ALA A 470 8.70 -5.60 -9.65
C ALA A 470 9.04 -4.10 -9.73
N GLY A 471 8.97 -3.39 -8.60
CA GLY A 471 9.45 -2.02 -8.49
C GLY A 471 10.94 -1.87 -8.81
N GLN A 472 11.76 -2.85 -8.43
CA GLN A 472 13.20 -2.86 -8.77
C GLN A 472 13.44 -3.11 -10.25
N LEU A 473 12.69 -4.02 -10.86
CA LEU A 473 12.77 -4.30 -12.30
C LEU A 473 12.28 -3.11 -13.13
N ALA A 474 11.33 -2.32 -12.65
CA ALA A 474 10.86 -1.11 -13.32
C ALA A 474 11.99 -0.08 -13.51
N MET A 475 12.95 -0.05 -12.59
CA MET A 475 14.15 0.78 -12.67
C MET A 475 15.29 0.20 -13.50
N ALA A 476 15.18 -1.05 -13.96
CA ALA A 476 16.26 -1.71 -14.68
C ALA A 476 16.72 -0.86 -15.87
N ARG A 477 18.05 -0.76 -16.00
CA ARG A 477 18.73 0.05 -17.00
C ARG A 477 19.24 -0.83 -18.13
N THR A 478 19.64 -2.07 -17.81
CA THR A 478 20.11 -3.06 -18.78
C THR A 478 19.10 -4.19 -18.96
N PRO A 479 19.12 -4.90 -20.11
CA PRO A 479 18.33 -6.12 -20.30
C PRO A 479 18.61 -7.16 -19.20
N ALA A 480 19.86 -7.31 -18.77
CA ALA A 480 20.26 -8.21 -17.68
C ALA A 480 19.62 -7.81 -16.34
N GLU A 481 19.55 -6.51 -16.02
CA GLU A 481 18.84 -5.99 -14.85
C GLU A 481 17.33 -6.20 -14.94
N ARG A 482 16.79 -6.29 -16.16
CA ARG A 482 15.37 -6.43 -16.46
C ARG A 482 14.92 -7.89 -16.56
N ASP A 483 15.82 -8.85 -16.45
CA ASP A 483 15.51 -10.28 -16.54
C ASP A 483 14.44 -10.69 -15.50
N TYR A 484 13.30 -11.20 -15.95
CA TYR A 484 12.20 -11.61 -15.07
C TYR A 484 12.61 -12.74 -14.10
N ARG A 485 13.63 -13.53 -14.42
CA ARG A 485 14.15 -14.58 -13.52
C ARG A 485 14.74 -14.00 -12.23
N ARG A 486 15.01 -12.68 -12.21
CA ARG A 486 15.46 -11.94 -11.03
C ARG A 486 14.46 -11.95 -9.88
N PHE A 487 13.16 -12.07 -10.14
CA PHE A 487 12.15 -12.28 -9.08
C PHE A 487 12.52 -13.44 -8.14
N TRP A 488 13.22 -14.45 -8.65
CA TRP A 488 13.56 -15.68 -7.94
C TRP A 488 15.06 -15.81 -7.64
N GLY A 489 15.84 -14.73 -7.79
CA GLY A 489 17.30 -14.79 -7.61
C GLY A 489 18.02 -15.61 -8.69
N ARG A 490 17.39 -15.79 -9.86
CA ARG A 490 17.91 -16.57 -10.99
C ARG A 490 18.17 -15.74 -12.23
N GLY A 491 18.20 -14.42 -12.08
CA GLY A 491 18.52 -13.53 -13.20
C GLY A 491 19.95 -13.68 -13.67
N GLU A 492 20.21 -13.15 -14.85
CA GLU A 492 21.55 -12.94 -15.35
C GLU A 492 22.43 -12.24 -14.29
N PRO A 493 23.63 -12.76 -14.01
CA PRO A 493 24.49 -12.23 -12.96
C PRO A 493 24.99 -10.84 -13.31
N ILE A 494 24.60 -9.84 -12.51
CA ILE A 494 25.22 -8.52 -12.57
C ILE A 494 26.47 -8.57 -11.69
N LEU A 495 27.63 -8.51 -12.34
CA LEU A 495 28.92 -8.46 -11.66
C LEU A 495 29.16 -7.02 -11.19
N VAL A 496 29.22 -6.84 -9.87
CA VAL A 496 29.53 -5.54 -9.27
C VAL A 496 30.94 -5.61 -8.73
N TYR A 497 31.80 -4.70 -9.17
CA TYR A 497 33.21 -4.65 -8.80
C TYR A 497 33.48 -3.54 -7.78
N TYR A 498 34.49 -3.73 -6.92
CA TYR A 498 35.07 -2.66 -6.12
C TYR A 498 35.71 -1.58 -7.02
N PRO A 499 35.98 -0.37 -6.51
CA PRO A 499 36.80 0.59 -7.22
C PRO A 499 38.13 -0.05 -7.60
N PRO A 500 38.68 0.27 -8.79
CA PRO A 500 40.02 -0.17 -9.12
C PRO A 500 40.97 0.32 -8.03
N LYS A 501 41.68 -0.62 -7.40
CA LYS A 501 42.82 -0.29 -6.53
C LYS A 501 43.89 0.43 -7.37
N PRO A 502 44.86 1.13 -6.77
CA PRO A 502 45.98 1.72 -7.52
C PRO A 502 46.71 0.74 -8.45
N THR A 503 46.60 -0.56 -8.17
CA THR A 503 47.13 -1.65 -9.00
C THR A 503 46.36 -1.86 -10.32
N GLY A 504 45.24 -1.19 -10.55
CA GLY A 504 44.39 -1.36 -11.73
C GLY A 504 43.54 -2.64 -11.75
N VAL A 505 43.72 -3.54 -10.76
CA VAL A 505 42.96 -4.80 -10.68
C VAL A 505 41.54 -4.53 -10.22
N LEU A 506 40.55 -4.92 -11.04
CA LEU A 506 39.15 -4.93 -10.68
C LEU A 506 38.84 -6.14 -9.81
N GLU A 507 38.48 -5.91 -8.55
CA GLU A 507 38.08 -6.97 -7.63
C GLU A 507 36.55 -7.10 -7.64
N LEU A 508 36.03 -8.31 -7.83
CA LEU A 508 34.58 -8.56 -7.83
C LEU A 508 34.05 -8.41 -6.40
N ALA A 509 33.14 -7.45 -6.17
CA ALA A 509 32.52 -7.23 -4.87
C ALA A 509 31.40 -8.24 -4.59
N TYR A 510 30.49 -8.45 -5.55
CA TYR A 510 29.45 -9.47 -5.46
C TYR A 510 28.74 -9.68 -6.80
N ILE A 511 27.92 -10.72 -6.82
CA ILE A 511 27.04 -11.05 -7.94
C ILE A 511 25.60 -10.78 -7.53
N ASP A 512 24.88 -9.98 -8.31
CA ASP A 512 23.46 -9.74 -8.10
C ASP A 512 22.58 -10.47 -9.12
N ARG A 513 21.80 -11.43 -8.63
CA ARG A 513 20.84 -12.19 -9.43
C ARG A 513 19.37 -11.82 -9.14
N GLY A 514 19.13 -10.77 -8.35
CA GLY A 514 17.79 -10.36 -7.91
C GLY A 514 17.26 -11.15 -6.70
N GLY A 515 15.98 -10.97 -6.37
CA GLY A 515 15.25 -11.76 -5.37
C GLY A 515 15.53 -11.33 -3.92
N ARG A 516 16.25 -10.23 -3.73
CA ARG A 516 16.65 -9.73 -2.41
C ARG A 516 15.49 -9.15 -1.62
N ALA A 517 14.57 -8.45 -2.28
CA ALA A 517 13.33 -8.01 -1.65
C ALA A 517 12.45 -9.21 -1.28
N VAL A 518 12.38 -10.25 -2.13
CA VAL A 518 11.67 -11.50 -1.79
C VAL A 518 12.24 -12.14 -0.53
N VAL A 519 13.56 -12.30 -0.44
CA VAL A 519 14.22 -12.83 0.76
C VAL A 519 13.92 -11.96 1.98
N PHE A 520 14.09 -10.64 1.88
CA PHE A 520 13.82 -9.72 2.99
C PHE A 520 12.40 -9.89 3.55
N PHE A 521 11.38 -9.85 2.69
CA PHE A 521 10.00 -9.96 3.13
C PHE A 521 9.67 -11.36 3.65
N LEU A 522 10.15 -12.44 3.02
CA LEU A 522 9.99 -13.79 3.56
C LEU A 522 10.57 -13.93 4.97
N MET A 523 11.72 -13.30 5.24
CA MET A 523 12.28 -13.27 6.58
C MET A 523 11.43 -12.48 7.58
N GLN A 524 10.70 -11.45 7.14
CA GLN A 524 9.69 -10.79 8.00
C GLN A 524 8.53 -11.74 8.33
N GLY A 525 8.10 -12.55 7.35
CA GLY A 525 7.08 -13.59 7.55
C GLY A 525 7.54 -14.67 8.53
N LEU A 526 8.78 -15.15 8.40
CA LEU A 526 9.36 -16.12 9.33
C LEU A 526 9.41 -15.57 10.76
N ALA A 527 9.77 -14.30 10.93
CA ALA A 527 9.79 -13.67 12.24
C ALA A 527 8.41 -13.59 12.89
N CYS A 528 7.38 -13.23 12.11
CA CYS A 528 5.99 -13.25 12.59
C CYS A 528 5.57 -14.66 13.06
N ILE A 529 6.06 -15.72 12.41
CA ILE A 529 5.81 -17.10 12.81
C ILE A 529 6.57 -17.46 14.09
N LEU A 530 7.82 -17.03 14.22
CA LEU A 530 8.59 -17.21 15.44
C LEU A 530 7.91 -16.53 16.64
N GLU A 531 7.37 -15.33 16.45
CA GLU A 531 6.55 -14.63 17.45
C GLU A 531 5.30 -15.43 17.84
N ASP A 532 4.59 -16.03 16.87
CA ASP A 532 3.45 -16.90 17.13
C ASP A 532 3.85 -18.15 17.94
N VAL A 533 5.00 -18.74 17.66
CA VAL A 533 5.54 -19.91 18.39
C VAL A 533 5.92 -19.52 19.83
N VAL A 534 6.63 -18.41 20.01
CA VAL A 534 7.02 -17.90 21.34
C VAL A 534 5.77 -17.59 22.17
N GLU A 535 4.78 -16.92 21.60
CA GLU A 535 3.50 -16.65 22.29
C GLU A 535 2.80 -17.96 22.70
N LEU A 536 2.78 -18.96 21.82
CA LEU A 536 2.19 -20.27 22.13
C LEU A 536 2.92 -20.98 23.28
N LEU A 537 4.26 -20.96 23.28
CA LEU A 537 5.08 -21.66 24.26
C LEU A 537 5.05 -20.98 25.65
N PHE A 538 5.06 -19.65 25.67
CA PHE A 538 5.26 -18.89 26.92
C PHE A 538 3.98 -18.25 27.47
N LEU A 539 3.04 -17.79 26.64
CA LEU A 539 1.88 -17.00 27.11
C LEU A 539 0.63 -17.85 27.36
N LYS A 540 0.43 -18.97 26.64
CA LYS A 540 -0.67 -19.91 26.97
C LYS A 540 -0.57 -20.51 28.36
N ARG A 541 0.65 -20.56 28.93
CA ARG A 541 0.86 -21.05 30.31
C ARG A 541 0.28 -20.09 31.35
N LYS A 542 0.04 -18.82 30.99
CA LYS A 542 -0.35 -17.75 31.93
C LYS A 542 -1.84 -17.36 31.85
N SER A 543 -2.54 -17.65 30.76
CA SER A 543 -3.93 -17.20 30.54
C SER A 543 -5.03 -18.04 31.20
N ARG A 544 -4.70 -18.99 32.09
CA ARG A 544 -5.71 -19.72 32.89
C ARG A 544 -6.16 -18.97 34.15
N GLY A 545 -5.57 -17.81 34.46
CA GLY A 545 -6.00 -16.93 35.55
C GLY A 545 -6.77 -15.71 35.03
N LYS A 546 -7.97 -15.49 35.59
CA LYS A 546 -8.97 -14.44 35.33
C LYS A 546 -8.45 -13.10 34.75
N SER A 547 -8.98 -12.74 33.58
CA SER A 547 -9.37 -11.44 32.97
C SER A 547 -8.78 -10.09 33.43
N GLY A 548 -7.68 -10.03 34.16
CA GLY A 548 -6.97 -8.77 34.41
C GLY A 548 -6.25 -8.32 33.15
N ALA A 549 -6.51 -7.11 32.67
CA ALA A 549 -5.73 -6.46 31.62
C ALA A 549 -4.25 -6.52 32.02
N GLN A 550 -3.53 -7.49 31.48
CA GLN A 550 -2.20 -7.82 31.95
C GLN A 550 -1.28 -6.66 31.60
N GLN A 551 -0.94 -5.86 32.61
CA GLN A 551 0.01 -4.76 32.52
C GLN A 551 1.33 -5.34 32.03
N THR A 552 1.55 -5.29 30.71
CA THR A 552 2.79 -5.75 30.10
C THR A 552 3.90 -4.88 30.66
N SER A 553 4.80 -5.49 31.45
CA SER A 553 5.97 -4.80 32.01
C SER A 553 6.68 -4.00 30.91
N TRP A 554 7.13 -2.79 31.23
CA TRP A 554 7.86 -1.93 30.30
C TRP A 554 9.10 -2.63 29.73
N ILE A 555 9.72 -3.54 30.50
CA ILE A 555 10.85 -4.36 30.08
C ILE A 555 10.47 -5.23 28.87
N LEU A 556 9.33 -5.91 28.93
CA LEU A 556 8.86 -6.75 27.81
C LEU A 556 8.56 -5.92 26.57
N ARG A 557 8.10 -4.67 26.74
CA ARG A 557 7.89 -3.75 25.61
C ARG A 557 9.20 -3.34 24.95
N VAL A 558 10.21 -3.01 25.75
CA VAL A 558 11.55 -2.68 25.25
C VAL A 558 12.19 -3.88 24.55
N LEU A 559 12.08 -5.09 25.13
CA LEU A 559 12.59 -6.30 24.51
C LEU A 559 11.89 -6.62 23.18
N GLY A 560 10.56 -6.48 23.10
CA GLY A 560 9.82 -6.67 21.85
C GLY A 560 10.19 -5.64 20.77
N TRP A 561 10.43 -4.39 21.18
CA TRP A 561 10.95 -3.36 20.29
C TRP A 561 12.36 -3.66 19.80
N LEU A 562 13.28 -4.05 20.70
CA LEU A 562 14.66 -4.42 20.35
C LEU A 562 14.68 -5.61 19.39
N TRP A 563 13.86 -6.64 19.65
CA TRP A 563 13.67 -7.76 18.74
C TRP A 563 13.27 -7.29 17.33
N THR A 564 12.23 -6.43 17.25
CA THR A 564 11.74 -5.89 15.98
C THR A 564 12.81 -5.06 15.27
N ALA A 565 13.50 -4.18 15.98
CA ALA A 565 14.54 -3.32 15.44
C ALA A 565 15.73 -4.15 14.92
N CYS A 566 16.26 -5.07 15.73
CA CYS A 566 17.35 -5.96 15.34
C CYS A 566 16.99 -6.78 14.10
N TRP A 567 15.76 -7.31 14.03
CA TRP A 567 15.31 -8.10 12.88
C TRP A 567 15.19 -7.27 11.60
N ILE A 568 14.55 -6.10 11.68
CA ILE A 568 14.37 -5.20 10.54
C ILE A 568 15.72 -4.68 10.03
N ILE A 569 16.63 -4.26 10.91
CA ILE A 569 17.95 -3.77 10.53
C ILE A 569 18.79 -4.92 9.96
N GLY A 570 18.78 -6.06 10.65
CA GLY A 570 19.53 -7.26 10.29
C GLY A 570 19.19 -7.77 8.90
N TRP A 571 17.92 -7.76 8.49
CA TRP A 571 17.52 -8.17 7.13
C TRP A 571 17.39 -7.01 6.15
N GLY A 572 17.14 -5.79 6.64
CA GLY A 572 16.88 -4.61 5.82
C GLY A 572 18.03 -4.23 4.91
N HIS A 573 19.27 -4.57 5.26
CA HIS A 573 20.44 -4.30 4.44
C HIS A 573 20.38 -4.98 3.05
N TYR A 574 19.70 -6.13 2.91
CA TYR A 574 19.52 -6.80 1.61
C TYR A 574 18.74 -5.93 0.62
N VAL A 575 17.72 -5.24 1.12
CA VAL A 575 16.89 -4.33 0.35
C VAL A 575 17.57 -2.97 0.22
N GLY A 576 18.14 -2.46 1.32
CA GLY A 576 18.89 -1.21 1.35
C GLY A 576 19.98 -1.17 0.27
N LYS A 577 20.80 -2.21 0.19
CA LYS A 577 21.84 -2.36 -0.83
C LYS A 577 21.31 -2.15 -2.26
N THR A 578 20.18 -2.77 -2.58
CA THR A 578 19.56 -2.66 -3.91
C THR A 578 18.96 -1.28 -4.14
N TRP A 579 18.30 -0.72 -3.13
CA TRP A 579 17.68 0.60 -3.18
C TRP A 579 18.69 1.74 -3.33
N PHE A 580 19.82 1.68 -2.62
CA PHE A 580 20.90 2.66 -2.76
C PHE A 580 21.60 2.53 -4.12
N ARG A 581 21.86 1.30 -4.60
CA ARG A 581 22.45 1.09 -5.93
C ARG A 581 21.58 1.64 -7.06
N MET A 582 20.27 1.40 -6.98
CA MET A 582 19.33 1.84 -8.01
C MET A 582 18.95 3.32 -7.89
N GLY A 583 19.36 3.99 -6.80
CA GLY A 583 19.14 5.42 -6.56
C GLY A 583 17.80 5.78 -5.93
N ILE A 584 17.05 4.79 -5.43
CA ILE A 584 15.74 5.01 -4.78
C ILE A 584 15.89 5.90 -3.54
N ALA A 585 16.88 5.58 -2.70
CA ALA A 585 17.09 6.30 -1.46
C ALA A 585 17.40 7.79 -1.73
N GLN A 586 18.15 8.07 -2.79
CA GLN A 586 18.44 9.44 -3.26
C GLN A 586 17.18 10.16 -3.76
N GLY A 587 16.25 9.43 -4.38
CA GLY A 587 14.95 9.97 -4.81
C GLY A 587 14.06 10.40 -3.64
N PHE A 588 13.95 9.61 -2.58
CA PHE A 588 13.16 9.99 -1.38
C PHE A 588 13.67 11.28 -0.72
N ILE A 589 14.99 11.46 -0.79
CA ILE A 589 15.72 12.60 -0.23
C ILE A 589 15.49 13.89 -1.05
N SER A 590 15.06 13.78 -2.32
CA SER A 590 14.88 14.92 -3.22
C SER A 590 13.58 15.70 -3.00
N ILE A 591 12.59 15.13 -2.28
CA ILE A 591 11.36 15.84 -1.89
C ILE A 591 11.68 16.72 -0.69
N ARG A 592 12.21 17.92 -0.96
CA ARG A 592 12.64 18.87 0.07
C ARG A 592 11.59 19.93 0.32
N GLY A 593 11.22 20.10 1.59
CA GLY A 593 10.36 21.21 2.00
C GLY A 593 11.06 22.55 1.82
N THR A 594 12.34 22.63 2.19
CA THR A 594 13.12 23.87 2.09
C THR A 594 13.58 24.21 0.68
N SER A 595 13.81 23.25 -0.23
CA SER A 595 14.32 23.61 -1.56
C SER A 595 13.30 24.34 -2.43
N ALA A 596 12.01 23.99 -2.34
CA ALA A 596 10.96 24.75 -3.01
C ALA A 596 10.92 26.19 -2.48
N LEU A 597 11.01 26.37 -1.15
CA LEU A 597 11.06 27.69 -0.52
C LEU A 597 12.33 28.46 -0.89
N VAL A 598 13.49 27.81 -0.86
CA VAL A 598 14.79 28.41 -1.25
C VAL A 598 14.78 28.82 -2.72
N GLN A 599 14.21 28.01 -3.62
CA GLN A 599 14.07 28.36 -5.03
C GLN A 599 13.09 29.53 -5.22
N LEU A 600 11.97 29.57 -4.50
CA LEU A 600 11.05 30.71 -4.50
C LEU A 600 11.73 31.99 -4.01
N LEU A 601 12.47 31.92 -2.90
CA LEU A 601 13.23 33.05 -2.35
C LEU A 601 14.37 33.50 -3.28
N GLN A 602 15.04 32.57 -3.94
CA GLN A 602 16.06 32.88 -4.95
C GLN A 602 15.45 33.57 -6.18
N ARG A 603 14.29 33.10 -6.65
CA ARG A 603 13.55 33.74 -7.74
C ARG A 603 12.96 35.10 -7.36
N ALA A 604 12.61 35.32 -6.10
CA ALA A 604 12.15 36.62 -5.62
C ALA A 604 13.27 37.66 -5.49
N ARG A 605 14.54 37.21 -5.45
CA ARG A 605 15.73 38.07 -5.39
C ARG A 605 16.38 38.34 -6.75
N ALA A 606 16.09 37.50 -7.74
CA ALA A 606 16.55 37.65 -9.12
C ALA A 606 15.49 38.42 -9.91
#